data_AF-A0A946QW09-F1
#
_entry.id   AF-A0A946QW09-F1
#
_cell.length_a   1.000
_cell.length_b   1.000
_cell.length_c   1.000
_cell.angle_alpha   90.00
_cell.angle_beta   90.00
_cell.angle_gamma   90.00
#
_symmetry.space_group_name_H-M   'P 1'
#
loop_
_entity.id
_entity.type
_entity.pdbx_description
1 polymer ?
#
loop_
_entity_poly.entity_id
_entity_poly.type
_entity_poly.pdbx_seq_one_letter_code
_entity_poly.pdbx_strand_id
1 'polypeptide(L)'
;MKRIVVGLSGGVDSSVAAYLLKEQGHDLIALFMVNWHERVGAITSSCTWEEDALIAKMVAKKLDIPFHIVDLSKDYKKRVVDYMFAEYQAGRTPNPDVLCNREIKFDTFMDEAMKFDADFVATGHYCRKSDIDVNGETIHQLLAGKDPNKDQSYFLCQLNQAQLSKAMFPIGELLKPEVREIARQQNLPTAERKDSQGICFVGKVDLPTFLQQQLEPKIGNVIEIAEKFMAPKKQVEISEENYKKLCFPYPYKPWNGEVIGEHQGAHFYTIGQRKGLNIGGYKEPLFVLGTDVNRNIIYVGEGKEHPGLFRQGLFISTENMHWIREDLNMKVGERRNFDIRIRYRQPLEKGSIHLKEEGAYFLFENEQRGITPGQFAAWYSGEELIGSGVIT
;
A
#
# COMPACT_ATOMS: atom_id res chain seq x y z
N MET A 1 -4.32 -9.56 -32.71
CA MET A 1 -3.36 -8.50 -32.35
C MET A 1 -4.12 -7.43 -31.58
N LYS A 2 -3.58 -7.00 -30.44
CA LYS A 2 -4.19 -6.00 -29.54
C LYS A 2 -3.21 -4.87 -29.34
N ARG A 3 -3.69 -3.63 -29.23
CA ARG A 3 -2.86 -2.48 -28.90
C ARG A 3 -2.77 -2.33 -27.40
N ILE A 4 -1.55 -2.29 -26.88
CA ILE A 4 -1.28 -2.22 -25.45
C ILE A 4 -0.37 -1.04 -25.17
N VAL A 5 -0.79 -0.19 -24.24
CA VAL A 5 0.07 0.82 -23.66
C VAL A 5 0.77 0.23 -22.45
N VAL A 6 2.11 0.24 -22.45
CA VAL A 6 2.91 -0.23 -21.32
C VAL A 6 3.51 0.94 -20.55
N GLY A 7 3.27 0.97 -19.24
CA GLY A 7 3.92 1.92 -18.34
C GLY A 7 5.38 1.54 -18.11
N LEU A 8 6.31 2.27 -18.72
CA LEU A 8 7.76 2.10 -18.48
C LEU A 8 8.20 3.08 -17.40
N SER A 9 8.69 2.57 -16.27
CA SER A 9 9.19 3.40 -15.15
C SER A 9 10.71 3.57 -15.13
N GLY A 10 11.42 3.00 -16.09
CA GLY A 10 12.88 2.87 -16.04
C GLY A 10 13.36 1.72 -15.13
N GLY A 11 12.44 0.94 -14.54
CA GLY A 11 12.74 -0.27 -13.78
C GLY A 11 12.78 -1.53 -14.63
N VAL A 12 13.46 -2.57 -14.13
CA VAL A 12 13.59 -3.86 -14.85
C VAL A 12 12.25 -4.54 -15.10
N ASP A 13 11.31 -4.41 -14.16
CA ASP A 13 10.03 -5.12 -14.19
C ASP A 13 9.15 -4.66 -15.34
N SER A 14 9.03 -3.34 -15.54
CA SER A 14 8.31 -2.77 -16.69
C SER A 14 8.99 -3.08 -18.01
N SER A 15 10.33 -3.13 -18.05
CA SER A 15 11.07 -3.44 -19.28
C SER A 15 10.84 -4.87 -19.75
N VAL A 16 10.85 -5.82 -18.81
CA VAL A 16 10.57 -7.23 -19.12
C VAL A 16 9.10 -7.42 -19.46
N ALA A 17 8.18 -6.74 -18.77
CA ALA A 17 6.77 -6.76 -19.14
C ALA A 17 6.55 -6.29 -20.59
N ALA A 18 7.20 -5.20 -21.01
CA ALA A 18 7.14 -4.73 -22.39
C ALA A 18 7.76 -5.72 -23.39
N TYR A 19 8.91 -6.31 -23.06
CA TYR A 19 9.55 -7.34 -23.89
C TYR A 19 8.62 -8.54 -24.10
N LEU A 20 8.04 -9.10 -23.03
CA LEU A 20 7.15 -10.26 -23.12
C LEU A 20 5.93 -10.00 -24.00
N LEU A 21 5.33 -8.81 -23.91
CA LEU A 21 4.19 -8.44 -24.75
C LEU A 21 4.59 -8.23 -26.22
N LYS A 22 5.80 -7.73 -26.48
CA LYS A 22 6.33 -7.59 -27.85
C LYS A 22 6.52 -8.97 -28.48
N GLU A 23 7.09 -9.92 -27.74
CA GLU A 23 7.30 -11.30 -28.19
C GLU A 23 5.97 -12.04 -28.48
N GLN A 24 4.91 -11.69 -27.74
CA GLN A 24 3.54 -12.18 -28.00
C GLN A 24 2.90 -11.56 -29.26
N GLY A 25 3.58 -10.63 -29.94
CA GLY A 25 3.13 -10.02 -31.20
C GLY A 25 2.10 -8.90 -31.02
N HIS A 26 2.03 -8.27 -29.84
CA HIS A 26 1.15 -7.12 -29.61
C HIS A 26 1.67 -5.82 -30.24
N ASP A 27 0.75 -4.92 -30.57
CA ASP A 27 1.09 -3.54 -30.93
C ASP A 27 1.35 -2.76 -29.64
N LEU A 28 2.56 -2.24 -29.45
CA LEU A 28 2.97 -1.65 -28.18
C LEU A 28 3.30 -0.17 -28.32
N ILE A 29 2.83 0.61 -27.35
CA ILE A 29 3.23 2.00 -27.13
C ILE A 29 3.70 2.11 -25.68
N ALA A 30 4.88 2.69 -25.47
CA ALA A 30 5.39 2.93 -24.13
C ALA A 30 5.06 4.35 -23.66
N LEU A 31 4.51 4.46 -22.45
CA LEU A 31 4.36 5.75 -21.77
C LEU A 31 5.20 5.76 -20.49
N PHE A 32 5.86 6.89 -20.23
CA PHE A 32 6.53 7.21 -18.98
C PHE A 32 5.74 8.30 -18.25
N MET A 33 5.45 8.10 -16.97
CA MET A 33 4.68 9.03 -16.15
C MET A 33 5.61 9.92 -15.31
N VAL A 34 5.46 11.22 -15.42
CA VAL A 34 6.06 12.20 -14.49
C VAL A 34 5.01 12.58 -13.46
N ASN A 35 5.13 12.02 -12.25
CA ASN A 35 4.14 12.21 -11.19
C ASN A 35 4.61 13.20 -10.11
N TRP A 36 5.88 13.56 -10.10
CA TRP A 36 6.43 14.46 -9.11
C TRP A 36 7.56 15.28 -9.71
N HIS A 37 7.46 16.60 -9.55
CA HIS A 37 8.55 17.52 -9.84
C HIS A 37 9.18 17.89 -8.49
N GLU A 38 10.41 17.46 -8.24
CA GLU A 38 11.15 17.92 -7.07
C GLU A 38 11.30 19.46 -7.16
N ARG A 39 10.67 20.18 -6.24
CA ARG A 39 10.90 21.62 -6.04
C ARG A 39 11.31 21.87 -4.60
N VAL A 40 12.60 22.09 -4.37
CA VAL A 40 13.10 22.63 -3.09
C VAL A 40 14.19 23.67 -3.37
N GLY A 41 13.80 24.95 -3.46
CA GLY A 41 14.73 26.09 -3.39
C GLY A 41 15.81 26.18 -4.50
N ALA A 42 16.77 27.11 -4.31
CA ALA A 42 17.77 27.53 -5.30
C ALA A 42 18.91 26.53 -5.58
N ILE A 43 18.81 25.29 -5.07
CA ILE A 43 19.78 24.24 -5.31
C ILE A 43 18.99 23.02 -5.80
N THR A 44 18.96 22.84 -7.11
CA THR A 44 18.39 21.65 -7.74
C THR A 44 19.14 20.42 -7.23
N SER A 45 18.47 19.58 -6.44
CA SER A 45 18.82 18.17 -6.39
C SER A 45 18.80 17.65 -7.82
N SER A 46 19.78 16.85 -8.21
CA SER A 46 19.85 16.20 -9.52
C SER A 46 18.51 15.52 -9.82
N CYS A 47 17.77 16.03 -10.81
CA CYS A 47 16.43 15.57 -11.18
C CYS A 47 16.39 14.04 -11.35
N THR A 48 15.71 13.34 -10.44
CA THR A 48 15.72 11.88 -10.35
C THR A 48 14.91 11.20 -11.46
N TRP A 49 13.81 11.81 -11.91
CA TRP A 49 12.92 11.22 -12.92
C TRP A 49 13.48 11.31 -14.35
N GLU A 50 14.36 12.26 -14.65
CA GLU A 50 14.92 12.44 -16.00
C GLU A 50 15.83 11.25 -16.38
N GLU A 51 16.61 10.76 -15.42
CA GLU A 51 17.43 9.55 -15.58
C GLU A 51 16.54 8.32 -15.81
N ASP A 52 15.45 8.18 -15.05
CA ASP A 52 14.46 7.12 -15.22
C ASP A 52 13.83 7.15 -16.61
N ALA A 53 13.43 8.35 -17.07
CA ALA A 53 12.83 8.56 -18.39
C ALA A 53 13.81 8.26 -19.52
N LEU A 54 15.09 8.62 -19.38
CA LEU A 54 16.13 8.29 -20.36
C LEU A 54 16.30 6.77 -20.50
N ILE A 55 16.36 6.06 -19.37
CA ILE A 55 16.49 4.60 -19.36
C ILE A 55 15.25 3.93 -19.96
N ALA A 56 14.05 4.41 -19.62
CA ALA A 56 12.80 3.93 -20.22
C ALA A 56 12.78 4.14 -21.74
N LYS A 57 13.25 5.30 -22.21
CA LYS A 57 13.40 5.59 -23.64
C LYS A 57 14.41 4.67 -24.33
N MET A 58 15.51 4.33 -23.67
CA MET A 58 16.49 3.36 -24.19
C MET A 58 15.88 1.96 -24.33
N VAL A 59 15.06 1.53 -23.36
CA VAL A 59 14.33 0.27 -23.43
C VAL A 59 13.34 0.29 -24.60
N ALA A 60 12.53 1.34 -24.73
CA ALA A 60 11.57 1.48 -25.81
C ALA A 60 12.25 1.47 -27.19
N LYS A 61 13.36 2.19 -27.34
CA LYS A 61 14.18 2.17 -28.56
C LYS A 61 14.71 0.78 -28.89
N LYS A 62 15.15 0.03 -27.87
CA LYS A 62 15.66 -1.33 -28.05
C LYS A 62 14.57 -2.31 -28.48
N LEU A 63 13.35 -2.16 -27.96
CA LEU A 63 12.20 -3.00 -28.31
C LEU A 63 11.49 -2.55 -29.60
N ASP A 64 11.97 -1.47 -30.22
CA ASP A 64 11.35 -0.83 -31.39
C ASP A 64 9.86 -0.55 -31.15
N ILE A 65 9.58 0.25 -30.10
CA ILE A 65 8.24 0.70 -29.74
C ILE A 65 8.21 2.23 -29.53
N PRO A 66 7.13 2.93 -29.95
CA PRO A 66 6.96 4.36 -29.67
C PRO A 66 7.03 4.67 -28.18
N PHE A 67 7.57 5.84 -27.83
CA PHE A 67 7.77 6.28 -26.46
C PHE A 67 7.24 7.70 -26.25
N HIS A 68 6.38 7.86 -25.24
CA HIS A 68 5.78 9.14 -24.87
C HIS A 68 6.02 9.41 -23.38
N ILE A 69 6.12 10.69 -23.03
CA ILE A 69 6.16 11.16 -21.65
C ILE A 69 4.86 11.88 -21.37
N VAL A 70 4.26 11.59 -20.22
CA VAL A 70 3.03 12.25 -19.77
C VAL A 70 3.23 12.78 -18.36
N ASP A 71 2.86 14.04 -18.14
CA ASP A 71 2.95 14.69 -16.84
C ASP A 71 1.60 14.56 -16.11
N LEU A 72 1.59 13.77 -15.03
CA LEU A 72 0.44 13.55 -14.16
C LEU A 72 0.66 14.15 -12.76
N SER A 73 1.66 15.03 -12.62
CA SER A 73 2.07 15.56 -11.32
C SER A 73 0.97 16.35 -10.60
N LYS A 74 0.09 17.02 -11.35
CA LYS A 74 -1.06 17.74 -10.80
C LYS A 74 -2.06 16.79 -10.15
N ASP A 75 -2.46 15.73 -10.84
CA ASP A 75 -3.37 14.71 -10.32
C ASP A 75 -2.72 13.95 -9.17
N TYR A 76 -1.45 13.57 -9.29
CA TYR A 76 -0.71 12.89 -8.22
C TYR A 76 -0.65 13.74 -6.95
N LYS A 77 -0.31 15.03 -7.06
CA LYS A 77 -0.32 15.94 -5.91
C LYS A 77 -1.70 15.98 -5.26
N LYS A 78 -2.75 16.23 -6.05
CA LYS A 78 -4.11 16.42 -5.54
C LYS A 78 -4.69 15.15 -4.91
N ARG A 79 -4.52 13.99 -5.55
CA ARG A 79 -5.22 12.75 -5.19
C ARG A 79 -4.42 11.84 -4.27
N VAL A 80 -3.10 11.97 -4.24
CA VAL A 80 -2.21 11.13 -3.41
C VAL A 80 -1.54 11.95 -2.32
N VAL A 81 -0.86 13.03 -2.67
CA VAL A 81 -0.04 13.79 -1.70
C VAL A 81 -0.91 14.59 -0.74
N ASP A 82 -1.87 15.37 -1.23
CA ASP A 82 -2.75 16.18 -0.39
C ASP A 82 -3.62 15.29 0.52
N TYR A 83 -4.08 14.13 0.02
CA TYR A 83 -4.73 13.11 0.84
C TYR A 83 -3.80 12.58 1.95
N MET A 84 -2.55 12.27 1.60
CA MET A 84 -1.57 11.77 2.56
C MET A 84 -1.36 12.77 3.70
N PHE A 85 -1.21 14.06 3.39
CA PHE A 85 -1.10 15.12 4.40
C PHE A 85 -2.34 15.20 5.30
N ALA A 86 -3.54 15.15 4.73
CA ALA A 86 -4.80 15.17 5.48
C ALA A 86 -4.92 13.99 6.46
N GLU A 87 -4.53 12.79 6.04
CA GLU A 87 -4.56 11.59 6.88
C GLU A 87 -3.55 11.68 8.04
N TYR A 88 -2.32 12.12 7.77
CA TYR A 88 -1.34 12.34 8.83
C TYR A 88 -1.79 13.42 9.81
N GLN A 89 -2.35 14.52 9.32
CA GLN A 89 -2.92 15.57 10.17
C GLN A 89 -4.02 15.02 11.08
N ALA A 90 -4.80 14.06 10.61
CA ALA A 90 -5.83 13.37 11.39
C ALA A 90 -5.29 12.21 12.27
N GLY A 91 -3.97 11.98 12.31
CA GLY A 91 -3.33 10.95 13.13
C GLY A 91 -3.40 9.54 12.56
N ARG A 92 -3.75 9.39 11.28
CA ARG A 92 -3.77 8.12 10.55
C ARG A 92 -2.50 7.98 9.71
N THR A 93 -2.13 6.75 9.39
CA THR A 93 -0.98 6.45 8.54
C THR A 93 -1.46 5.89 7.21
N PRO A 94 -1.61 6.72 6.16
CA PRO A 94 -2.10 6.29 4.86
C PRO A 94 -1.10 5.38 4.13
N ASN A 95 -1.57 4.69 3.08
CA ASN A 95 -0.71 3.98 2.14
C ASN A 95 -0.72 4.67 0.76
N PRO A 96 0.24 5.57 0.46
CA PRO A 96 0.24 6.34 -0.78
C PRO A 96 0.42 5.48 -2.04
N ASP A 97 1.03 4.29 -1.93
CA ASP A 97 1.25 3.41 -3.07
C ASP A 97 -0.05 2.74 -3.54
N VAL A 98 -0.93 2.36 -2.60
CA VAL A 98 -2.29 1.86 -2.92
C VAL A 98 -3.08 2.93 -3.67
N LEU A 99 -3.07 4.17 -3.16
CA LEU A 99 -3.74 5.31 -3.79
C LEU A 99 -3.15 5.65 -5.15
N CYS A 100 -1.83 5.62 -5.29
CA CYS A 100 -1.17 5.86 -6.55
C CYS A 100 -1.58 4.85 -7.62
N ASN A 101 -1.77 3.58 -7.28
CA ASN A 101 -2.31 2.62 -8.24
C ASN A 101 -3.76 2.95 -8.61
N ARG A 102 -4.63 3.19 -7.62
CA ARG A 102 -6.05 3.46 -7.83
C ARG A 102 -6.30 4.74 -8.64
N GLU A 103 -5.68 5.85 -8.24
CA GLU A 103 -5.97 7.21 -8.72
C GLU A 103 -5.11 7.65 -9.90
N ILE A 104 -3.92 7.05 -10.04
CA ILE A 104 -2.94 7.49 -11.04
C ILE A 104 -2.70 6.38 -12.06
N LYS A 105 -2.15 5.22 -11.67
CA LYS A 105 -1.74 4.21 -12.66
C LYS A 105 -2.91 3.53 -13.39
N PHE A 106 -4.04 3.34 -12.72
CA PHE A 106 -5.22 2.68 -13.30
C PHE A 106 -6.42 3.61 -13.44
N ASP A 107 -6.21 4.92 -13.34
CA ASP A 107 -7.22 5.93 -13.62
C ASP A 107 -6.62 6.96 -14.58
N THR A 108 -5.97 8.01 -14.06
CA THR A 108 -5.41 9.09 -14.91
C THR A 108 -4.45 8.58 -16.02
N PHE A 109 -3.54 7.66 -15.71
CA PHE A 109 -2.63 7.04 -16.71
C PHE A 109 -3.38 6.17 -17.71
N MET A 110 -4.43 5.50 -17.26
CA MET A 110 -5.25 4.67 -18.14
C MET A 110 -6.02 5.54 -19.12
N ASP A 111 -6.58 6.67 -18.68
CA ASP A 111 -7.22 7.64 -19.58
C ASP A 111 -6.24 8.18 -20.63
N GLU A 112 -5.01 8.49 -20.24
CA GLU A 112 -3.96 8.90 -21.18
C GLU A 112 -3.57 7.79 -22.16
N ALA A 113 -3.51 6.54 -21.69
CA ALA A 113 -3.28 5.38 -22.54
C ALA A 113 -4.40 5.17 -23.57
N MET A 114 -5.66 5.38 -23.19
CA MET A 114 -6.81 5.23 -24.10
C MET A 114 -6.79 6.23 -25.26
N LYS A 115 -6.13 7.39 -25.12
CA LYS A 115 -5.94 8.36 -26.23
C LYS A 115 -5.08 7.82 -27.38
N PHE A 116 -4.38 6.71 -27.16
CA PHE A 116 -3.60 6.02 -28.18
C PHE A 116 -4.35 4.83 -28.80
N ASP A 117 -5.68 4.76 -28.64
CA ASP A 117 -6.54 3.65 -29.07
C ASP A 117 -6.12 2.30 -28.45
N ALA A 118 -5.66 2.33 -27.19
CA ALA A 118 -5.24 1.13 -26.49
C ALA A 118 -6.43 0.22 -26.15
N ASP A 119 -6.28 -1.08 -26.40
CA ASP A 119 -7.22 -2.09 -25.87
C ASP A 119 -6.98 -2.32 -24.37
N PHE A 120 -5.70 -2.29 -23.95
CA PHE A 120 -5.25 -2.61 -22.60
C PHE A 120 -4.08 -1.73 -22.13
N VAL A 121 -3.89 -1.67 -20.82
CA VAL A 121 -2.77 -1.05 -20.13
C VAL A 121 -1.98 -2.11 -19.37
N ALA A 122 -0.69 -2.21 -19.67
CA ALA A 122 0.22 -3.14 -19.02
C ALA A 122 1.15 -2.44 -18.04
N THR A 123 1.42 -3.12 -16.92
CA THR A 123 2.37 -2.68 -15.91
C THR A 123 3.28 -3.81 -15.46
N GLY A 124 4.45 -3.47 -14.91
CA GLY A 124 5.38 -4.42 -14.31
C GLY A 124 5.01 -4.83 -12.88
N HIS A 125 3.73 -5.00 -12.55
CA HIS A 125 3.33 -5.46 -11.22
C HIS A 125 3.37 -6.99 -11.12
N TYR A 126 3.84 -7.49 -9.97
CA TYR A 126 3.84 -8.92 -9.62
C TYR A 126 2.47 -9.34 -9.08
N CYS A 127 1.49 -9.40 -9.96
CA CYS A 127 0.14 -9.90 -9.69
C CYS A 127 -0.39 -10.52 -10.96
N ARG A 128 -1.46 -11.31 -10.87
CA ARG A 128 -2.03 -12.02 -12.01
C ARG A 128 -3.50 -11.62 -12.18
N LYS A 129 -4.02 -11.83 -13.39
CA LYS A 129 -5.43 -11.60 -13.71
C LYS A 129 -5.98 -12.85 -14.37
N SER A 130 -7.16 -13.29 -13.96
CA SER A 130 -7.96 -14.30 -14.65
C SER A 130 -9.37 -13.78 -14.88
N ASP A 131 -10.07 -14.37 -15.83
CA ASP A 131 -11.46 -14.05 -16.12
C ASP A 131 -12.29 -15.30 -15.88
N ILE A 132 -13.42 -15.15 -15.20
CA ILE A 132 -14.40 -16.22 -14.98
C ILE A 132 -15.79 -15.75 -15.44
N ASP A 133 -16.62 -16.70 -15.83
CA ASP A 133 -18.04 -16.44 -16.09
C ASP A 133 -18.84 -16.69 -14.80
N VAL A 134 -19.57 -15.68 -14.35
CA VAL A 134 -20.51 -15.79 -13.24
C VAL A 134 -21.87 -15.32 -13.74
N ASN A 135 -22.80 -16.26 -13.93
CA ASN A 135 -24.14 -15.98 -14.44
C ASN A 135 -24.18 -15.27 -15.80
N GLY A 136 -23.22 -15.57 -16.71
CA GLY A 136 -23.13 -14.94 -18.02
C GLY A 136 -22.45 -13.57 -18.04
N GLU A 137 -21.94 -13.11 -16.89
CA GLU A 137 -21.11 -11.91 -16.78
C GLU A 137 -19.64 -12.29 -16.57
N THR A 138 -18.75 -11.66 -17.33
CA THR A 138 -17.31 -11.83 -17.15
C THR A 138 -16.87 -11.06 -15.90
N ILE A 139 -16.33 -11.79 -14.93
CA ILE A 139 -15.70 -11.21 -13.74
C ILE A 139 -14.18 -11.30 -13.87
N HIS A 140 -13.52 -10.17 -13.71
CA HIS A 140 -12.06 -10.05 -13.71
C HIS A 140 -11.52 -10.24 -12.29
N GLN A 141 -10.79 -11.33 -12.09
CA GLN A 141 -10.20 -11.68 -10.80
C GLN A 141 -8.79 -11.08 -10.69
N LEU A 142 -8.46 -10.53 -9.53
CA LEU A 142 -7.10 -10.13 -9.20
C LEU A 142 -6.45 -11.21 -8.32
N LEU A 143 -5.40 -11.83 -8.82
CA LEU A 143 -4.71 -12.92 -8.16
C LEU A 143 -3.33 -12.48 -7.66
N ALA A 144 -2.88 -13.07 -6.56
CA ALA A 144 -1.53 -12.91 -6.04
C ALA A 144 -0.48 -13.33 -7.08
N GLY A 145 0.65 -12.61 -7.12
CA GLY A 145 1.79 -12.99 -7.97
C GLY A 145 2.41 -14.32 -7.55
N LYS A 146 3.01 -15.06 -8.50
CA LYS A 146 3.67 -16.35 -8.19
C LYS A 146 4.92 -16.20 -7.31
N ASP A 147 5.57 -15.04 -7.32
CA ASP A 147 6.65 -14.74 -6.39
C ASP A 147 6.09 -14.29 -5.02
N PRO A 148 6.17 -15.13 -3.97
CA PRO A 148 5.60 -14.78 -2.67
C PRO A 148 6.32 -13.59 -1.99
N ASN A 149 7.56 -13.28 -2.38
CA ASN A 149 8.33 -12.17 -1.81
C ASN A 149 8.06 -10.84 -2.55
N LYS A 150 7.47 -10.92 -3.74
CA LYS A 150 7.21 -9.78 -4.60
C LYS A 150 5.73 -9.55 -4.91
N ASP A 151 4.82 -10.47 -4.57
CA ASP A 151 3.36 -10.32 -4.76
C ASP A 151 2.87 -8.90 -4.43
N GLN A 152 2.41 -8.18 -5.45
CA GLN A 152 1.95 -6.80 -5.37
C GLN A 152 0.44 -6.67 -5.38
N SER A 153 -0.33 -7.76 -5.33
CA SER A 153 -1.80 -7.73 -5.27
C SER A 153 -2.32 -6.80 -4.16
N TYR A 154 -1.63 -6.76 -3.01
CA TYR A 154 -1.94 -5.84 -1.90
C TYR A 154 -1.96 -4.36 -2.32
N PHE A 155 -1.06 -3.92 -3.20
CA PHE A 155 -1.03 -2.53 -3.66
C PHE A 155 -2.08 -2.22 -4.73
N LEU A 156 -2.67 -3.25 -5.35
CA LEU A 156 -3.73 -3.14 -6.34
C LEU A 156 -5.10 -3.47 -5.73
N CYS A 157 -5.18 -3.54 -4.40
CA CYS A 157 -6.38 -4.02 -3.70
C CYS A 157 -7.61 -3.12 -3.81
N GLN A 158 -7.44 -1.92 -4.35
CA GLN A 158 -8.48 -0.93 -4.56
C GLN A 158 -8.85 -0.74 -6.03
N LEU A 159 -8.44 -1.65 -6.92
CA LEU A 159 -8.91 -1.65 -8.31
C LEU A 159 -10.34 -2.17 -8.41
N ASN A 160 -11.11 -1.59 -9.33
CA ASN A 160 -12.47 -2.06 -9.65
C ASN A 160 -12.50 -2.94 -10.93
N GLN A 161 -13.67 -3.51 -11.24
CA GLN A 161 -13.85 -4.39 -12.41
C GLN A 161 -13.55 -3.67 -13.74
N ALA A 162 -13.95 -2.41 -13.89
CA ALA A 162 -13.68 -1.62 -15.09
C ALA A 162 -12.16 -1.42 -15.30
N GLN A 163 -11.43 -1.11 -14.24
CA GLN A 163 -9.98 -0.98 -14.28
C GLN A 163 -9.28 -2.31 -14.58
N LEU A 164 -9.71 -3.40 -13.94
CA LEU A 164 -9.17 -4.74 -14.18
C LEU A 164 -9.45 -5.24 -15.60
N SER A 165 -10.61 -4.91 -16.18
CA SER A 165 -10.97 -5.28 -17.56
C SER A 165 -9.97 -4.79 -18.60
N LYS A 166 -9.24 -3.70 -18.28
CA LYS A 166 -8.24 -3.06 -19.13
C LYS A 166 -6.81 -3.33 -18.68
N ALA A 167 -6.58 -3.98 -17.55
CA ALA A 167 -5.25 -4.18 -16.99
C ALA A 167 -4.58 -5.48 -17.47
N MET A 168 -3.27 -5.42 -17.69
CA MET A 168 -2.41 -6.57 -17.96
C MET A 168 -1.18 -6.59 -17.05
N PHE A 169 -0.80 -7.79 -16.60
CA PHE A 169 0.32 -8.02 -15.68
C PHE A 169 1.25 -9.13 -16.22
N PRO A 170 2.09 -8.81 -17.22
CA PRO A 170 2.82 -9.85 -17.98
C PRO A 170 3.83 -10.65 -17.17
N ILE A 171 4.28 -10.13 -16.03
CA ILE A 171 5.30 -10.76 -15.18
C ILE A 171 4.71 -11.45 -13.94
N GLY A 172 3.39 -11.48 -13.79
CA GLY A 172 2.72 -12.03 -12.60
C GLY A 172 3.00 -13.52 -12.35
N GLU A 173 3.31 -14.27 -13.41
CA GLU A 173 3.65 -15.70 -13.36
C GLU A 173 5.13 -15.95 -13.10
N LEU A 174 5.97 -14.91 -13.09
CA LEU A 174 7.42 -15.04 -12.99
C LEU A 174 7.92 -14.71 -11.58
N LEU A 175 8.96 -15.43 -11.18
CA LEU A 175 9.78 -15.08 -10.03
C LEU A 175 10.71 -13.91 -10.39
N LYS A 176 11.04 -13.06 -9.42
CA LYS A 176 11.96 -11.93 -9.62
C LYS A 176 13.31 -12.34 -10.24
N PRO A 177 13.93 -13.47 -9.87
CA PRO A 177 15.16 -13.92 -10.52
C PRO A 177 14.97 -14.24 -12.00
N GLU A 178 13.83 -14.79 -12.41
CA GLU A 178 13.52 -15.09 -13.82
C GLU A 178 13.35 -13.80 -14.63
N VAL A 179 12.65 -12.80 -14.06
CA VAL A 179 12.55 -11.47 -14.66
C VAL A 179 13.93 -10.85 -14.88
N ARG A 180 14.83 -10.94 -13.87
CA ARG A 180 16.21 -10.45 -13.99
C ARG A 180 16.98 -11.20 -15.08
N GLU A 181 16.81 -12.51 -15.17
CA GLU A 181 17.50 -13.33 -16.15
C GLU A 181 17.05 -13.01 -17.57
N ILE A 182 15.74 -12.87 -17.81
CA ILE A 182 15.20 -12.40 -19.10
C ILE A 182 15.81 -11.05 -19.47
N ALA A 183 15.87 -10.10 -18.52
CA ALA A 183 16.44 -8.79 -18.79
C ALA A 183 17.92 -8.87 -19.21
N ARG A 184 18.71 -9.78 -18.62
CA ARG A 184 20.12 -10.00 -18.99
C ARG A 184 20.26 -10.66 -20.36
N GLN A 185 19.52 -11.74 -20.60
CA GLN A 185 19.56 -12.47 -21.87
C GLN A 185 19.19 -11.57 -23.04
N GLN A 186 18.19 -10.71 -22.84
CA GLN A 186 17.76 -9.74 -23.83
C GLN A 186 18.63 -8.48 -23.84
N ASN A 187 19.65 -8.38 -22.99
CA ASN A 187 20.55 -7.24 -22.84
C ASN A 187 19.78 -5.91 -22.64
N LEU A 188 18.69 -5.92 -21.87
CA LEU A 188 17.88 -4.73 -21.62
C LEU A 188 18.70 -3.69 -20.81
N PRO A 189 18.58 -2.38 -21.11
CA PRO A 189 19.29 -1.33 -20.37
C PRO A 189 19.10 -1.36 -18.85
N THR A 190 17.99 -1.94 -18.39
CA THR A 190 17.60 -2.04 -16.97
C THR A 190 18.09 -3.30 -16.26
N ALA A 191 18.80 -4.23 -16.94
CA ALA A 191 19.10 -5.57 -16.42
C ALA A 191 19.77 -5.57 -15.04
N GLU A 192 20.78 -4.71 -14.84
CA GLU A 192 21.55 -4.60 -13.59
C GLU A 192 21.03 -3.51 -12.63
N ARG A 193 19.96 -2.82 -13.00
CA ARG A 193 19.46 -1.68 -12.23
C ARG A 193 18.75 -2.14 -10.96
N LYS A 194 19.12 -1.62 -9.78
CA LYS A 194 18.44 -1.97 -8.52
C LYS A 194 16.96 -1.58 -8.54
N ASP A 195 16.15 -2.32 -7.79
CA ASP A 195 14.72 -2.00 -7.61
C ASP A 195 14.58 -0.62 -6.94
N SER A 196 13.58 0.15 -7.37
CA SER A 196 13.24 1.42 -6.73
C SER A 196 12.80 1.19 -5.29
N GLN A 197 13.26 2.07 -4.38
CA GLN A 197 12.89 2.07 -2.96
C GLN A 197 12.40 3.46 -2.57
N GLY A 198 11.40 3.53 -1.69
CA GLY A 198 10.78 4.77 -1.25
C GLY A 198 9.31 4.85 -1.62
N ILE A 199 8.68 5.99 -1.35
CA ILE A 199 7.31 6.29 -1.74
C ILE A 199 7.26 6.40 -3.26
N CYS A 200 6.26 5.77 -3.90
CA CYS A 200 6.16 5.76 -5.35
C CYS A 200 6.22 7.19 -5.91
N PHE A 201 7.15 7.45 -6.83
CA PHE A 201 7.40 8.73 -7.51
C PHE A 201 7.99 9.89 -6.69
N VAL A 202 7.90 9.88 -5.35
CA VAL A 202 8.56 10.89 -4.50
C VAL A 202 10.05 10.53 -4.28
N GLY A 203 10.41 9.26 -4.42
CA GLY A 203 11.79 8.79 -4.33
C GLY A 203 12.25 8.50 -2.90
N LYS A 204 13.56 8.58 -2.67
CA LYS A 204 14.19 8.31 -1.36
C LYS A 204 14.15 9.54 -0.47
N VAL A 205 12.96 9.97 -0.09
CA VAL A 205 12.79 11.08 0.87
C VAL A 205 12.51 10.51 2.26
N ASP A 206 13.13 11.11 3.28
CA ASP A 206 12.76 10.85 4.66
C ASP A 206 11.34 11.38 4.93
N LEU A 207 10.42 10.47 5.26
CA LEU A 207 9.00 10.80 5.38
C LEU A 207 8.70 11.90 6.42
N PRO A 208 9.27 11.88 7.65
CA PRO A 208 9.14 13.00 8.58
C PRO A 208 9.56 14.34 7.95
N THR A 209 10.70 14.38 7.25
CA THR A 209 11.17 15.58 6.55
C THR A 209 10.20 16.01 5.44
N PHE A 210 9.64 15.08 4.70
CA PHE A 210 8.62 15.37 3.68
C PHE A 210 7.36 15.98 4.28
N LEU A 211 6.87 15.40 5.38
CA LEU A 211 5.65 15.86 6.04
C LEU A 211 5.80 17.25 6.67
N GLN A 212 7.00 17.62 7.12
CA GLN A 212 7.29 18.95 7.67
C GLN A 212 7.14 20.11 6.66
N GLN A 213 7.02 19.81 5.36
CA GLN A 213 6.75 20.83 4.34
C GLN A 213 5.36 21.47 4.47
N GLN A 214 4.40 20.77 5.11
CA GLN A 214 3.03 21.27 5.32
C GLN A 214 2.49 21.05 6.74
N LEU A 215 3.11 20.16 7.52
CA LEU A 215 2.71 19.91 8.91
C LEU A 215 3.74 20.52 9.86
N GLU A 216 3.32 21.52 10.63
CA GLU A 216 4.19 22.18 11.59
C GLU A 216 4.55 21.24 12.75
N PRO A 217 5.85 21.10 13.10
CA PRO A 217 6.26 20.40 14.29
C PRO A 217 5.66 21.02 15.55
N LYS A 218 5.15 20.16 16.44
CA LYS A 218 4.61 20.58 17.74
C LYS A 218 5.13 19.68 18.83
N ILE A 219 5.74 20.26 19.86
CA ILE A 219 6.27 19.51 21.00
C ILE A 219 5.12 18.86 21.77
N GLY A 220 5.28 17.57 22.08
CA GLY A 220 4.31 16.73 22.77
C GLY A 220 4.97 15.71 23.67
N ASN A 221 4.20 15.12 24.59
CA ASN A 221 4.72 14.18 25.59
C ASN A 221 4.81 12.75 25.05
N VAL A 222 5.88 12.05 25.42
CA VAL A 222 6.01 10.60 25.25
C VAL A 222 5.62 9.93 26.57
N ILE A 223 4.61 9.06 26.52
CA ILE A 223 4.09 8.36 27.70
C ILE A 223 4.36 6.86 27.59
N GLU A 224 5.10 6.31 28.53
CA GLU A 224 5.35 4.88 28.63
C GLU A 224 4.19 4.16 29.29
N ILE A 225 3.70 3.10 28.63
CA ILE A 225 2.70 2.19 29.16
C ILE A 225 3.40 0.90 29.57
N ALA A 226 3.30 0.54 30.85
CA ALA A 226 3.85 -0.73 31.34
C ALA A 226 3.04 -1.94 30.86
N GLU A 227 3.71 -3.07 30.59
CA GLU A 227 3.06 -4.30 30.12
C GLU A 227 1.89 -4.76 30.99
N LYS A 228 2.04 -4.65 32.33
CA LYS A 228 1.00 -5.01 33.31
C LYS A 228 -0.33 -4.28 33.11
N PHE A 229 -0.31 -3.08 32.51
CA PHE A 229 -1.53 -2.33 32.18
C PHE A 229 -2.38 -3.02 31.10
N MET A 230 -1.75 -3.87 30.29
CA MET A 230 -2.40 -4.58 29.19
C MET A 230 -3.08 -5.87 29.63
N ALA A 231 -2.69 -6.46 30.76
CA ALA A 231 -3.22 -7.75 31.24
C ALA A 231 -4.77 -7.87 31.18
N PRO A 232 -5.57 -6.94 31.76
CA PRO A 232 -7.02 -7.05 31.68
C PRO A 232 -7.58 -6.86 30.26
N LYS A 233 -6.86 -6.13 29.40
CA LYS A 233 -7.28 -5.88 28.00
C LYS A 233 -7.01 -7.09 27.10
N LYS A 234 -6.23 -8.07 27.58
CA LYS A 234 -5.91 -9.31 26.89
C LYS A 234 -6.78 -10.49 27.30
N GLN A 235 -7.64 -10.32 28.31
CA GLN A 235 -8.58 -11.35 28.79
C GLN A 235 -9.99 -11.15 28.23
N VAL A 236 -10.11 -10.50 27.07
CA VAL A 236 -11.40 -10.21 26.44
C VAL A 236 -11.77 -11.38 25.53
N GLU A 237 -12.89 -12.05 25.84
CA GLU A 237 -13.39 -13.14 25.01
C GLU A 237 -13.91 -12.64 23.66
N ILE A 238 -13.73 -13.47 22.63
CA ILE A 238 -14.25 -13.22 21.29
C ILE A 238 -15.77 -13.48 21.29
N SER A 239 -16.54 -12.43 21.53
CA SER A 239 -18.00 -12.41 21.47
C SER A 239 -18.50 -11.13 20.80
N GLU A 240 -19.72 -11.14 20.25
CA GLU A 240 -20.28 -9.97 19.56
C GLU A 240 -20.30 -8.71 20.45
N GLU A 241 -20.59 -8.87 21.74
CA GLU A 241 -20.59 -7.80 22.74
C GLU A 241 -19.20 -7.13 22.90
N ASN A 242 -18.14 -7.85 22.56
CA ASN A 242 -16.76 -7.41 22.73
C ASN A 242 -16.07 -6.98 21.43
N TYR A 243 -16.73 -7.05 20.27
CA TYR A 243 -16.10 -6.70 18.98
C TYR A 243 -15.47 -5.31 18.99
N LYS A 244 -16.16 -4.31 19.57
CA LYS A 244 -15.60 -2.97 19.70
C LYS A 244 -14.31 -2.93 20.54
N LYS A 245 -14.24 -3.72 21.62
CA LYS A 245 -13.03 -3.79 22.46
C LYS A 245 -11.86 -4.49 21.76
N LEU A 246 -12.17 -5.47 20.89
CA LEU A 246 -11.18 -6.28 20.18
C LEU A 246 -10.64 -5.58 18.93
N CYS A 247 -11.48 -4.82 18.23
CA CYS A 247 -11.20 -4.27 16.91
C CYS A 247 -10.74 -2.81 16.91
N PHE A 248 -11.05 -2.02 17.94
CA PHE A 248 -10.65 -0.61 18.01
C PHE A 248 -9.29 -0.43 18.71
N PRO A 249 -8.58 0.69 18.46
CA PRO A 249 -7.35 1.00 19.18
C PRO A 249 -7.55 1.06 20.70
N TYR A 250 -6.52 0.70 21.46
CA TYR A 250 -6.59 0.80 22.92
C TYR A 250 -6.76 2.28 23.35
N PRO A 251 -7.74 2.59 24.22
CA PRO A 251 -8.08 3.97 24.57
C PRO A 251 -7.13 4.52 25.65
N TYR A 252 -5.84 4.58 25.36
CA TYR A 252 -4.84 5.12 26.28
C TYR A 252 -5.18 6.55 26.72
N LYS A 253 -4.85 6.86 27.97
CA LYS A 253 -5.00 8.17 28.60
C LYS A 253 -3.69 8.62 29.23
N PRO A 254 -3.45 9.93 29.38
CA PRO A 254 -2.20 10.43 29.94
C PRO A 254 -1.83 9.82 31.30
N TRP A 255 -2.83 9.57 32.15
CA TRP A 255 -2.64 8.98 33.49
C TRP A 255 -2.49 7.44 33.50
N ASN A 256 -2.45 6.77 32.34
CA ASN A 256 -2.23 5.33 32.27
C ASN A 256 -0.75 4.93 32.32
N GLY A 257 0.16 5.90 32.24
CA GLY A 257 1.58 5.68 32.11
C GLY A 257 2.41 6.82 32.70
N GLU A 258 3.72 6.79 32.44
CA GLU A 258 4.68 7.76 32.92
C GLU A 258 5.22 8.61 31.76
N VAL A 259 5.43 9.91 32.00
CA VAL A 259 6.06 10.78 31.00
C VAL A 259 7.57 10.54 31.00
N ILE A 260 8.11 10.13 29.86
CA ILE A 260 9.52 9.69 29.75
C ILE A 260 10.34 10.54 28.76
N GLY A 261 9.71 11.53 28.11
CA GLY A 261 10.36 12.41 27.16
C GLY A 261 9.38 13.20 26.31
N GLU A 262 9.89 13.78 25.23
CA GLU A 262 9.14 14.63 24.31
C GLU A 262 9.34 14.20 22.85
N HIS A 263 8.42 14.58 21.97
CA HIS A 263 8.49 14.35 20.53
C HIS A 263 8.06 15.61 19.75
N GLN A 264 8.35 15.65 18.45
CA GLN A 264 8.14 16.84 17.59
C GLN A 264 6.77 16.87 16.87
N GLY A 265 5.80 16.10 17.33
CA GLY A 265 4.45 16.02 16.74
C GLY A 265 3.95 14.58 16.61
N ALA A 266 2.75 14.29 17.11
CA ALA A 266 2.25 12.93 17.22
C ALA A 266 1.91 12.32 15.84
N HIS A 267 1.59 13.18 14.86
CA HIS A 267 1.30 12.78 13.49
C HIS A 267 2.52 12.25 12.71
N PHE A 268 3.75 12.43 13.21
CA PHE A 268 4.95 11.87 12.58
C PHE A 268 5.26 10.43 13.01
N TYR A 269 4.44 9.85 13.89
CA TYR A 269 4.67 8.52 14.46
C TYR A 269 3.60 7.53 14.01
N THR A 270 4.04 6.31 13.73
CA THR A 270 3.17 5.19 13.32
C THR A 270 3.20 4.09 14.38
N ILE A 271 2.06 3.41 14.61
CA ILE A 271 2.00 2.27 15.53
C ILE A 271 2.99 1.17 15.12
N GLY A 272 3.80 0.72 16.08
CA GLY A 272 4.88 -0.25 15.91
C GLY A 272 6.22 0.36 15.48
N GLN A 273 6.32 1.69 15.36
CA GLN A 273 7.57 2.38 15.06
C GLN A 273 8.54 2.33 16.24
N ARG A 274 9.82 2.04 15.95
CA ARG A 274 10.94 2.04 16.92
C ARG A 274 11.84 3.26 16.80
N LYS A 275 12.15 3.68 15.57
CA LYS A 275 13.14 4.72 15.27
C LYS A 275 12.53 6.12 15.45
N GLY A 276 13.37 7.11 15.75
CA GLY A 276 12.96 8.52 15.85
C GLY A 276 12.35 8.91 17.21
N LEU A 277 12.40 8.03 18.22
CA LEU A 277 11.98 8.35 19.59
C LEU A 277 13.06 9.11 20.37
N ASN A 278 14.35 8.88 20.07
CA ASN A 278 15.49 9.52 20.73
C ASN A 278 15.50 9.42 22.27
N ILE A 279 14.88 8.38 22.83
CA ILE A 279 14.85 8.08 24.27
C ILE A 279 15.68 6.83 24.54
N GLY A 280 16.60 6.90 25.52
CA GLY A 280 17.48 5.82 25.97
C GLY A 280 17.21 5.41 27.41
N GLY A 281 17.99 4.45 27.93
CA GLY A 281 17.89 4.00 29.33
C GLY A 281 17.06 2.72 29.56
N TYR A 282 16.56 2.10 28.50
CA TYR A 282 15.76 0.87 28.53
C TYR A 282 16.59 -0.36 28.19
N LYS A 283 16.19 -1.54 28.70
CA LYS A 283 16.82 -2.83 28.39
C LYS A 283 16.52 -3.24 26.96
N GLU A 284 15.28 -3.04 26.52
CA GLU A 284 14.84 -3.28 25.16
C GLU A 284 14.43 -1.96 24.46
N PRO A 285 14.37 -1.94 23.12
CA PRO A 285 13.90 -0.76 22.41
C PRO A 285 12.43 -0.44 22.71
N LEU A 286 12.11 0.84 22.77
CA LEU A 286 10.74 1.33 22.83
C LEU A 286 10.05 1.25 21.46
N PHE A 287 8.75 0.98 21.48
CA PHE A 287 7.89 0.97 20.30
C PHE A 287 6.62 1.80 20.55
N VAL A 288 6.17 2.54 19.52
CA VAL A 288 4.89 3.28 19.57
C VAL A 288 3.71 2.31 19.64
N LEU A 289 2.91 2.41 20.69
CA LEU A 289 1.68 1.64 20.90
C LEU A 289 0.44 2.36 20.37
N GLY A 290 0.46 3.70 20.37
CA GLY A 290 -0.66 4.52 19.95
C GLY A 290 -0.29 6.00 19.90
N THR A 291 -1.12 6.80 19.23
CA THR A 291 -0.96 8.25 19.09
C THR A 291 -2.27 8.94 19.50
N ASP A 292 -2.16 10.12 20.11
CA ASP A 292 -3.27 11.03 20.39
C ASP A 292 -2.90 12.40 19.81
N VAL A 293 -3.31 12.64 18.56
CA VAL A 293 -2.98 13.89 17.85
C VAL A 293 -3.67 15.11 18.44
N ASN A 294 -4.83 14.93 19.09
CA ASN A 294 -5.57 16.03 19.71
C ASN A 294 -4.83 16.55 20.95
N ARG A 295 -4.32 15.63 21.79
CA ARG A 295 -3.47 15.99 22.95
C ARG A 295 -2.00 16.15 22.59
N ASN A 296 -1.61 15.82 21.38
CA ASN A 296 -0.23 15.73 20.91
C ASN A 296 0.62 14.83 21.84
N ILE A 297 0.22 13.57 21.97
CA ILE A 297 0.88 12.57 22.80
C ILE A 297 1.18 11.33 21.96
N ILE A 298 2.32 10.69 22.21
CA ILE A 298 2.57 9.31 21.76
C ILE A 298 2.68 8.38 22.96
N TYR A 299 2.09 7.20 22.85
CA TYR A 299 2.18 6.13 23.84
C TYR A 299 3.21 5.11 23.38
N VAL A 300 4.14 4.72 24.25
CA VAL A 300 5.20 3.77 23.93
C VAL A 300 5.24 2.63 24.95
N GLY A 301 5.83 1.50 24.56
CA GLY A 301 6.10 0.38 25.45
C GLY A 301 7.47 -0.23 25.14
N GLU A 302 8.13 -0.75 26.17
CA GLU A 302 9.40 -1.46 26.06
C GLU A 302 9.20 -2.86 25.47
N GLY A 303 10.06 -3.26 24.53
CA GLY A 303 10.07 -4.61 23.98
C GLY A 303 9.22 -4.80 22.73
N LYS A 304 9.72 -5.63 21.81
CA LYS A 304 9.03 -5.92 20.54
C LYS A 304 7.75 -6.76 20.71
N GLU A 305 7.66 -7.47 21.85
CA GLU A 305 6.56 -8.34 22.26
C GLU A 305 5.59 -7.63 23.22
N HIS A 306 5.75 -6.32 23.45
CA HIS A 306 4.87 -5.56 24.34
C HIS A 306 3.39 -5.80 23.98
N PRO A 307 2.52 -6.26 24.89
CA PRO A 307 1.16 -6.69 24.55
C PRO A 307 0.30 -5.58 23.92
N GLY A 308 0.62 -4.31 24.20
CA GLY A 308 -0.02 -3.14 23.57
C GLY A 308 0.20 -3.02 22.06
N LEU A 309 1.15 -3.75 21.49
CA LEU A 309 1.39 -3.77 20.04
C LEU A 309 0.45 -4.71 19.30
N PHE A 310 -0.23 -5.63 19.99
CA PHE A 310 -1.01 -6.71 19.39
C PHE A 310 -2.49 -6.48 19.62
N ARG A 311 -3.34 -6.76 18.63
CA ARG A 311 -4.80 -6.78 18.79
C ARG A 311 -5.41 -7.99 18.08
N GLN A 312 -6.51 -8.50 18.63
CA GLN A 312 -7.25 -9.64 18.07
C GLN A 312 -8.01 -9.28 16.79
N GLY A 313 -8.30 -8.00 16.55
CA GLY A 313 -9.09 -7.59 15.41
C GLY A 313 -8.87 -6.15 14.94
N LEU A 314 -9.52 -5.82 13.85
CA LEU A 314 -9.61 -4.47 13.28
C LEU A 314 -11.03 -4.18 12.82
N PHE A 315 -11.33 -2.90 12.61
CA PHE A 315 -12.62 -2.43 12.11
C PHE A 315 -12.44 -1.64 10.81
N ILE A 316 -13.38 -1.81 9.89
CA ILE A 316 -13.49 -1.05 8.64
C ILE A 316 -14.93 -0.62 8.51
N SER A 317 -15.17 0.69 8.44
CA SER A 317 -16.52 1.22 8.21
C SER A 317 -17.03 0.92 6.80
N THR A 318 -18.35 0.86 6.64
CA THR A 318 -19.01 0.47 5.38
C THR A 318 -18.52 1.30 4.18
N GLU A 319 -18.32 2.60 4.34
CA GLU A 319 -17.84 3.51 3.28
C GLU A 319 -16.38 3.30 2.89
N ASN A 320 -15.60 2.63 3.74
CA ASN A 320 -14.19 2.32 3.49
C ASN A 320 -13.97 0.90 2.99
N MET A 321 -15.04 0.11 2.81
CA MET A 321 -14.97 -1.22 2.21
C MET A 321 -14.98 -1.14 0.68
N HIS A 322 -14.14 -1.95 0.06
CA HIS A 322 -14.03 -2.08 -1.39
C HIS A 322 -14.00 -3.56 -1.76
N TRP A 323 -14.98 -4.00 -2.56
CA TRP A 323 -15.02 -5.36 -3.08
C TRP A 323 -14.53 -5.35 -4.52
N ILE A 324 -13.51 -6.15 -4.81
CA ILE A 324 -13.12 -6.45 -6.19
C ILE A 324 -14.14 -7.44 -6.77
N ARG A 325 -14.47 -8.46 -5.98
CA ARG A 325 -15.54 -9.42 -6.27
C ARG A 325 -16.87 -8.92 -5.70
N GLU A 326 -17.49 -8.00 -6.42
CA GLU A 326 -18.78 -7.40 -6.05
C GLU A 326 -19.89 -8.45 -5.90
N ASP A 327 -19.82 -9.53 -6.67
CA ASP A 327 -20.72 -10.70 -6.58
C ASP A 327 -20.55 -11.48 -5.27
N LEU A 328 -19.39 -11.36 -4.61
CA LEU A 328 -19.09 -11.96 -3.32
C LEU A 328 -19.31 -11.00 -2.14
N ASN A 329 -19.90 -9.82 -2.37
CA ASN A 329 -20.18 -8.88 -1.30
C ASN A 329 -21.03 -9.54 -0.19
N MET A 330 -20.80 -9.11 1.05
CA MET A 330 -21.45 -9.63 2.23
C MET A 330 -22.74 -8.86 2.54
N LYS A 331 -23.72 -9.55 3.13
CA LYS A 331 -24.92 -8.90 3.67
C LYS A 331 -24.76 -8.62 5.16
N VAL A 332 -25.41 -7.58 5.65
CA VAL A 332 -25.42 -7.26 7.09
C VAL A 332 -25.91 -8.48 7.88
N GLY A 333 -25.18 -8.83 8.93
CA GLY A 333 -25.39 -10.03 9.74
C GLY A 333 -24.60 -11.25 9.28
N GLU A 334 -23.97 -11.23 8.11
CA GLU A 334 -23.16 -12.35 7.64
C GLU A 334 -21.78 -12.40 8.30
N ARG A 335 -21.28 -13.63 8.43
CA ARG A 335 -19.93 -13.95 8.85
C ARG A 335 -19.28 -14.86 7.80
N ARG A 336 -18.06 -14.53 7.38
CA ARG A 336 -17.28 -15.36 6.46
C ARG A 336 -15.81 -15.39 6.86
N ASN A 337 -15.14 -16.50 6.56
CA ASN A 337 -13.72 -16.68 6.83
C ASN A 337 -12.89 -16.32 5.60
N PHE A 338 -11.76 -15.65 5.82
CA PHE A 338 -10.82 -15.24 4.78
C PHE A 338 -9.39 -15.29 5.30
N ASP A 339 -8.45 -15.28 4.36
CA ASP A 339 -7.05 -14.98 4.62
C ASP A 339 -6.83 -13.47 4.51
N ILE A 340 -6.28 -12.83 5.53
CA ILE A 340 -6.23 -11.36 5.64
C ILE A 340 -4.78 -10.89 5.76
N ARG A 341 -4.47 -9.77 5.08
CA ARG A 341 -3.18 -9.07 5.14
C ARG A 341 -3.42 -7.61 5.48
N ILE A 342 -2.71 -7.08 6.47
CA ILE A 342 -2.86 -5.66 6.89
C ILE A 342 -1.65 -4.79 6.55
N ARG A 343 -0.57 -5.42 6.04
CA ARG A 343 0.67 -4.76 5.61
C ARG A 343 1.33 -5.54 4.48
N TYR A 344 1.99 -4.84 3.57
CA TYR A 344 2.76 -5.47 2.50
C TYR A 344 3.84 -6.42 3.06
N ARG A 345 3.97 -7.60 2.44
CA ARG A 345 4.86 -8.72 2.85
C ARG A 345 4.57 -9.38 4.19
N GLN A 346 3.51 -8.98 4.88
CA GLN A 346 3.03 -9.78 5.99
C GLN A 346 2.45 -11.10 5.44
N PRO A 347 2.75 -12.25 6.08
CA PRO A 347 2.04 -13.49 5.81
C PRO A 347 0.54 -13.29 5.91
N LEU A 348 -0.22 -14.09 5.15
CA LEU A 348 -1.67 -14.11 5.30
C LEU A 348 -2.03 -14.69 6.67
N GLU A 349 -2.90 -13.99 7.39
CA GLU A 349 -3.45 -14.43 8.66
C GLU A 349 -4.90 -14.88 8.46
N LYS A 350 -5.26 -16.04 8.99
CA LYS A 350 -6.64 -16.48 8.98
C LYS A 350 -7.50 -15.62 9.88
N GLY A 351 -8.69 -15.28 9.42
CA GLY A 351 -9.65 -14.59 10.25
C GLY A 351 -11.07 -14.68 9.71
N SER A 352 -11.97 -14.03 10.44
CA SER A 352 -13.37 -13.93 10.08
C SER A 352 -13.79 -12.47 9.99
N ILE A 353 -14.56 -12.15 8.96
CA ILE A 353 -15.21 -10.86 8.75
C ILE A 353 -16.65 -11.00 9.21
N HIS A 354 -17.11 -10.08 10.05
CA HIS A 354 -18.47 -10.00 10.57
C HIS A 354 -19.07 -8.66 10.17
N LEU A 355 -20.00 -8.66 9.22
CA LEU A 355 -20.56 -7.43 8.68
C LEU A 355 -21.76 -6.98 9.53
N LYS A 356 -21.71 -5.74 10.05
CA LYS A 356 -22.79 -5.07 10.79
C LYS A 356 -23.20 -3.80 10.03
N GLU A 357 -24.20 -3.07 10.53
CA GLU A 357 -24.71 -1.86 9.86
C GLU A 357 -23.64 -0.76 9.75
N GLU A 358 -22.83 -0.60 10.79
CA GLU A 358 -21.77 0.42 10.85
C GLU A 358 -20.51 0.06 10.03
N GLY A 359 -20.34 -1.22 9.68
CA GLY A 359 -19.14 -1.73 9.03
C GLY A 359 -18.79 -3.16 9.41
N ALA A 360 -17.58 -3.56 9.05
CA ALA A 360 -17.08 -4.91 9.22
C ALA A 360 -16.07 -5.01 10.36
N TYR A 361 -16.31 -5.98 11.26
CA TYR A 361 -15.37 -6.39 12.29
C TYR A 361 -14.55 -7.57 11.78
N PHE A 362 -13.24 -7.39 11.71
CA PHE A 362 -12.28 -8.42 11.32
C PHE A 362 -11.67 -8.99 12.58
N LEU A 363 -11.78 -10.31 12.76
CA LEU A 363 -11.25 -11.03 13.90
C LEU A 363 -10.28 -12.09 13.41
N PHE A 364 -9.01 -11.95 13.79
CA PHE A 364 -7.94 -12.87 13.43
C PHE A 364 -7.97 -14.12 14.31
N GLU A 365 -7.39 -15.23 13.84
CA GLU A 365 -7.12 -16.40 14.68
C GLU A 365 -5.98 -16.09 15.67
N ASN A 366 -4.89 -15.47 15.21
CA ASN A 366 -3.80 -14.98 16.04
C ASN A 366 -3.77 -13.45 16.12
N GLU A 367 -3.38 -12.89 17.28
CA GLU A 367 -3.28 -11.43 17.41
C GLU A 367 -2.27 -10.83 16.43
N GLN A 368 -2.66 -9.70 15.83
CA GLN A 368 -1.85 -9.04 14.82
C GLN A 368 -1.13 -7.83 15.39
N ARG A 369 0.15 -7.72 15.05
CA ARG A 369 1.03 -6.66 15.52
C ARG A 369 0.88 -5.39 14.68
N GLY A 370 0.68 -4.25 15.34
CA GLY A 370 0.70 -2.93 14.71
C GLY A 370 -0.46 -2.71 13.74
N ILE A 371 -1.68 -3.11 14.08
CA ILE A 371 -2.83 -2.67 13.29
C ILE A 371 -2.91 -1.14 13.38
N THR A 372 -2.82 -0.45 12.25
CA THR A 372 -2.70 1.02 12.18
C THR A 372 -3.84 1.61 11.35
N PRO A 373 -4.65 2.54 11.91
CA PRO A 373 -5.64 3.28 11.14
C PRO A 373 -5.03 4.04 9.96
N GLY A 374 -5.74 4.06 8.82
CA GLY A 374 -5.27 4.61 7.54
C GLY A 374 -4.51 3.62 6.64
N GLN A 375 -4.01 2.49 7.19
CA GLN A 375 -3.52 1.38 6.36
C GLN A 375 -4.70 0.57 5.80
N PHE A 376 -4.41 -0.33 4.86
CA PHE A 376 -5.42 -1.18 4.24
C PHE A 376 -5.39 -2.59 4.85
N ALA A 377 -6.55 -3.17 5.09
CA ALA A 377 -6.68 -4.62 5.19
C ALA A 377 -7.15 -5.16 3.84
N ALA A 378 -6.51 -6.20 3.34
CA ALA A 378 -6.87 -6.91 2.12
C ALA A 378 -7.22 -8.36 2.48
N TRP A 379 -8.33 -8.88 1.96
CA TRP A 379 -8.78 -10.25 2.25
C TRP A 379 -8.88 -11.10 0.99
N TYR A 380 -8.46 -12.36 1.13
CA TYR A 380 -8.18 -13.29 0.07
C TYR A 380 -8.94 -14.60 0.27
N SER A 381 -9.20 -15.29 -0.83
CA SER A 381 -9.66 -16.66 -0.88
C SER A 381 -8.69 -17.47 -1.75
N GLY A 382 -7.79 -18.21 -1.10
CA GLY A 382 -6.68 -18.86 -1.80
C GLY A 382 -5.73 -17.82 -2.40
N GLU A 383 -5.49 -17.88 -3.72
CA GLU A 383 -4.65 -16.90 -4.44
C GLU A 383 -5.42 -15.64 -4.87
N GLU A 384 -6.75 -15.61 -4.76
CA GLU A 384 -7.58 -14.49 -5.25
C GLU A 384 -7.77 -13.42 -4.18
N LEU A 385 -7.54 -12.16 -4.54
CA LEU A 385 -7.88 -11.01 -3.74
C LEU A 385 -9.36 -10.66 -3.93
N ILE A 386 -10.13 -10.79 -2.86
CA ILE A 386 -11.59 -10.63 -2.89
C ILE A 386 -11.99 -9.16 -2.67
N GLY A 387 -11.30 -8.48 -1.75
CA GLY A 387 -11.54 -7.08 -1.45
C GLY A 387 -10.54 -6.49 -0.48
N SER A 388 -10.73 -5.22 -0.16
CA SER A 388 -9.92 -4.49 0.80
C SER A 388 -10.68 -3.33 1.44
N GLY A 389 -10.08 -2.69 2.44
CA GLY A 389 -10.61 -1.45 2.96
C GLY A 389 -9.65 -0.73 3.88
N VAL A 390 -9.92 0.55 4.14
CA VAL A 390 -9.11 1.38 5.03
C VAL A 390 -9.47 1.06 6.48
N ILE A 391 -8.46 0.72 7.29
CA ILE A 391 -8.61 0.46 8.72
C ILE A 391 -8.95 1.78 9.42
N THR A 392 -10.01 1.79 10.21
CA THR A 392 -10.51 2.98 10.93
C THR A 392 -10.37 2.88 12.43
#